data_AF-A0A392P9Y8-F1
#
_entry.id   AF-A0A392P9Y8-F1
#
_cell.length_a   1.000
_cell.length_b   1.000
_cell.length_c   1.000
_cell.angle_alpha   90.00
_cell.angle_beta   90.00
_cell.angle_gamma   90.00
#
_symmetry.space_group_name_H-M   'P 1'
#
loop_
_entity.id
_entity.type
_entity.pdbx_description
1 polymer ?
#
loop_
_entity_poly.entity_id
_entity_poly.type
_entity_poly.pdbx_seq_one_letter_code
_entity_poly.pdbx_strand_id
1 'polypeptide(L)'
;MNFLRKSVANLTQNSMTITKHLLFKPEYKEKNAVFSPLSLQTVLSIIAAGSEGPTQRQLLSFLGSESITNLNTLSSQLVSSVLPDAAPFGGPRLTFANSVWVEEIVTTDYMATIASHDFINK
;
A
#
# COMPACT_ATOMS: atom_id res chain seq x y z
N MET A 1 -11.05 16.56 12.99
CA MET A 1 -10.11 15.41 12.89
C MET A 1 -8.97 15.82 11.97
N ASN A 2 -7.70 15.72 12.37
CA ASN A 2 -6.59 16.10 11.46
C ASN A 2 -6.44 15.08 10.32
N PHE A 3 -5.82 15.51 9.21
CA PHE A 3 -5.67 14.71 7.99
C PHE A 3 -5.12 13.30 8.27
N LEU A 4 -4.04 13.21 9.05
CA LEU A 4 -3.41 11.94 9.39
C LEU A 4 -4.37 10.97 10.10
N ARG A 5 -5.12 11.44 11.10
CA ARG A 5 -6.07 10.59 11.82
C ARG A 5 -7.21 10.09 10.93
N LYS A 6 -7.69 10.92 9.99
CA LYS A 6 -8.68 10.50 8.97
C LYS A 6 -8.08 9.42 8.06
N SER A 7 -6.87 9.64 7.55
CA SER A 7 -6.17 8.71 6.67
C SER A 7 -5.87 7.37 7.34
N VAL A 8 -5.46 7.37 8.60
CA VAL A 8 -5.24 6.14 9.40
C VAL A 8 -6.55 5.41 9.66
N ALA A 9 -7.65 6.13 9.91
CA ALA A 9 -8.97 5.51 10.05
C ALA A 9 -9.40 4.83 8.73
N ASN A 10 -9.16 5.47 7.59
CA ASN A 10 -9.45 4.89 6.27
C ASN A 10 -8.60 3.64 6.00
N LEU A 11 -7.28 3.67 6.27
CA LEU A 11 -6.40 2.49 6.20
C LEU A 11 -6.96 1.34 7.04
N THR A 12 -7.40 1.62 8.27
CA THR A 12 -7.98 0.62 9.18
C THR A 12 -9.30 0.05 8.64
N GLN A 13 -10.18 0.90 8.13
CA GLN A 13 -11.45 0.47 7.54
C GLN A 13 -11.25 -0.41 6.29
N ASN A 14 -10.30 -0.04 5.44
CA ASN A 14 -9.94 -0.79 4.24
C ASN A 14 -9.34 -2.15 4.62
N SER A 15 -8.43 -2.16 5.61
CA SER A 15 -7.88 -3.38 6.19
C SER A 15 -8.96 -4.34 6.67
N MET A 16 -9.95 -3.84 7.41
CA MET A 16 -11.06 -4.66 7.91
C MET A 16 -11.93 -5.20 6.76
N THR A 17 -12.15 -4.40 5.72
CA THR A 17 -12.87 -4.84 4.52
C THR A 17 -12.13 -5.98 3.81
N ILE A 18 -10.82 -5.85 3.61
CA ILE A 18 -9.97 -6.88 3.02
C ILE A 18 -9.96 -8.14 3.90
N THR A 19 -9.76 -7.97 5.21
CA THR A 19 -9.73 -9.07 6.18
C THR A 19 -11.02 -9.87 6.13
N LYS A 20 -12.18 -9.20 6.15
CA LYS A 20 -13.48 -9.85 6.01
C LYS A 20 -13.52 -10.66 4.71
N HIS A 21 -13.19 -10.04 3.59
CA HIS A 21 -13.21 -10.72 2.30
C HIS A 21 -12.28 -11.96 2.27
N LEU A 22 -11.09 -11.86 2.87
CA LEU A 22 -10.12 -12.96 2.98
C LEU A 22 -10.65 -14.11 3.85
N LEU A 23 -11.20 -13.79 5.03
CA LEU A 23 -11.69 -14.79 5.99
C LEU A 23 -13.02 -15.43 5.58
N PHE A 24 -13.82 -14.79 4.72
CA PHE A 24 -15.03 -15.39 4.17
C PHE A 24 -14.77 -16.45 3.08
N LYS A 25 -13.54 -16.56 2.58
CA LYS A 25 -13.18 -17.57 1.59
C LYS A 25 -13.04 -18.95 2.25
N PRO A 26 -13.66 -20.02 1.71
CA PRO A 26 -13.58 -21.37 2.27
C PRO A 26 -12.15 -21.87 2.46
N GLU A 27 -11.24 -21.45 1.59
CA GLU A 27 -9.81 -21.80 1.57
C GLU A 27 -9.06 -21.40 2.86
N TYR A 28 -9.56 -20.38 3.56
CA TYR A 28 -8.99 -19.83 4.79
C TYR A 28 -9.78 -20.19 6.05
N LYS A 29 -10.84 -21.01 5.92
CA LYS A 29 -11.57 -21.52 7.08
C LYS A 29 -10.61 -22.29 7.98
N GLU A 30 -10.59 -21.95 9.27
CA GLU A 30 -9.74 -22.57 10.30
C GLU A 30 -8.23 -22.45 10.05
N LYS A 31 -7.81 -21.50 9.21
CA LYS A 31 -6.39 -21.18 9.00
C LYS A 31 -6.00 -19.89 9.70
N ASN A 32 -4.76 -19.84 10.16
CA ASN A 32 -4.15 -18.59 10.60
C ASN A 32 -3.92 -17.70 9.38
N ALA A 33 -4.35 -16.44 9.48
CA ALA A 33 -4.15 -15.44 8.43
C ALA A 33 -3.40 -14.24 9.00
N VAL A 34 -2.37 -13.80 8.28
CA VAL A 34 -1.63 -12.57 8.56
C VAL A 34 -1.36 -11.87 7.24
N PHE A 35 -1.57 -10.56 7.21
CA PHE A 35 -1.14 -9.71 6.12
C PHE A 35 -0.78 -8.33 6.68
N SER A 36 -0.05 -7.54 5.90
CA SER A 36 0.31 -6.17 6.23
C SER A 36 -0.61 -5.21 5.46
N PRO A 37 -1.61 -4.59 6.11
CA PRO A 37 -2.48 -3.62 5.44
C PRO A 37 -1.71 -2.42 4.92
N LEU A 38 -0.66 -2.03 5.65
CA LEU A 38 0.21 -0.92 5.27
C LEU A 38 0.98 -1.24 3.98
N SER A 39 1.55 -2.45 3.85
CA SER A 39 2.22 -2.90 2.62
C SER A 39 1.28 -2.85 1.42
N LEU A 40 0.08 -3.40 1.57
CA LEU A 40 -0.91 -3.43 0.50
C LEU A 40 -1.35 -2.00 0.11
N GLN A 41 -1.58 -1.13 1.09
CA GLN A 41 -1.90 0.27 0.84
C GLN A 41 -0.76 1.01 0.11
N THR A 42 0.50 0.75 0.45
CA THR A 42 1.64 1.35 -0.25
C THR A 42 1.65 0.94 -1.71
N VAL A 43 1.53 -0.36 -2.02
CA VAL A 43 1.50 -0.84 -3.41
C VAL A 43 0.32 -0.25 -4.18
N LEU A 44 -0.88 -0.25 -3.62
CA LEU A 44 -2.06 0.35 -4.26
C LEU A 44 -1.91 1.86 -4.48
N SER A 45 -1.20 2.57 -3.60
CA SER A 45 -0.92 3.99 -3.76
C SER A 45 0.05 4.26 -4.92
N ILE A 46 1.06 3.40 -5.09
CA ILE A 46 1.98 3.43 -6.23
C ILE A 46 1.20 3.19 -7.54
N ILE A 47 0.34 2.17 -7.57
CA ILE A 47 -0.51 1.88 -8.73
C ILE A 47 -1.45 3.04 -9.03
N ALA A 48 -2.05 3.65 -8.00
CA ALA A 48 -2.93 4.80 -8.18
C ALA A 48 -2.19 5.97 -8.84
N ALA A 49 -0.95 6.23 -8.41
CA ALA A 49 -0.15 7.32 -8.92
C ALA A 49 0.35 7.11 -10.35
N GLY A 50 0.55 5.85 -10.77
CA GLY A 50 0.86 5.48 -12.16
C GLY A 50 -0.38 5.26 -13.05
N SER A 51 -1.58 5.53 -12.54
CA SER A 51 -2.84 5.33 -13.28
C SER A 51 -3.54 6.66 -13.54
N GLU A 52 -4.44 6.70 -14.53
CA GLU A 52 -5.27 7.86 -14.84
C GLU A 52 -6.75 7.50 -14.99
N GLY A 53 -7.61 8.52 -15.08
CA GLY A 53 -9.02 8.37 -15.46
C GLY A 53 -9.85 7.50 -14.50
N PRO A 54 -10.66 6.55 -14.98
CA PRO A 54 -11.51 5.71 -14.13
C PRO A 54 -10.73 4.85 -13.13
N THR A 55 -9.59 4.29 -13.53
CA THR A 55 -8.77 3.41 -12.67
C THR A 55 -8.23 4.17 -11.47
N GLN A 56 -7.67 5.36 -11.69
CA GLN A 56 -7.17 6.21 -10.61
C GLN A 56 -8.28 6.58 -9.62
N ARG A 57 -9.48 6.91 -10.12
CA ARG A 57 -10.64 7.24 -9.28
C ARG A 57 -11.11 6.08 -8.42
N GLN A 58 -11.13 4.85 -8.97
CA GLN A 58 -11.47 3.66 -8.21
C GLN A 58 -10.46 3.39 -7.09
N LEU A 59 -9.16 3.53 -7.38
CA LEU A 59 -8.10 3.33 -6.40
C LEU A 59 -8.13 4.39 -5.30
N LEU A 60 -8.31 5.68 -5.65
CA LEU A 60 -8.47 6.76 -4.69
C LEU A 60 -9.70 6.56 -3.78
N SER A 61 -10.83 6.16 -4.37
CA SER A 61 -12.04 5.86 -3.63
C SER A 61 -11.84 4.70 -2.66
N PHE A 62 -11.23 3.61 -3.12
CA PHE A 62 -10.90 2.47 -2.26
C PHE A 62 -9.96 2.87 -1.14
N LEU A 63 -8.90 3.64 -1.43
CA LEU A 63 -7.92 4.10 -0.45
C LEU A 63 -8.46 5.19 0.49
N GLY A 64 -9.69 5.68 0.26
CA GLY A 64 -10.28 6.76 1.04
C GLY A 64 -9.49 8.07 0.94
N SER A 65 -8.87 8.33 -0.21
CA SER A 65 -8.07 9.53 -0.46
C SER A 65 -8.67 10.39 -1.55
N GLU A 66 -8.57 11.70 -1.41
CA GLU A 66 -9.08 12.68 -2.38
C GLU A 66 -8.09 12.91 -3.53
N SER A 67 -6.80 12.59 -3.36
CA SER A 67 -5.76 12.82 -4.37
C SER A 67 -4.52 11.94 -4.18
N ILE A 68 -3.70 11.85 -5.22
CA ILE A 68 -2.37 11.23 -5.16
C ILE A 68 -1.44 12.00 -4.21
N THR A 69 -1.50 13.32 -4.20
CA THR A 69 -0.74 14.17 -3.27
C THR A 69 -1.02 13.81 -1.81
N ASN A 70 -2.28 13.51 -1.48
CA ASN A 70 -2.66 13.07 -0.14
C ASN A 70 -2.08 11.69 0.18
N LEU A 71 -2.08 10.74 -0.77
CA LEU A 71 -1.45 9.42 -0.59
C LEU A 71 0.06 9.52 -0.38
N ASN A 72 0.74 10.37 -1.15
CA ASN A 72 2.17 10.62 -1.01
C ASN A 72 2.49 11.27 0.35
N THR A 73 1.69 12.26 0.76
CA THR A 73 1.84 12.92 2.07
C THR A 73 1.70 11.93 3.22
N LEU A 74 0.67 11.07 3.17
CA LEU A 74 0.46 10.01 4.15
C LEU A 74 1.65 9.04 4.18
N SER A 75 2.14 8.62 3.02
CA SER A 75 3.27 7.71 2.91
C SER A 75 4.54 8.29 3.53
N SER A 76 4.86 9.56 3.22
CA SER A 76 6.00 10.26 3.83
C SER A 76 5.89 10.37 5.36
N GLN A 77 4.68 10.60 5.89
CA GLN A 77 4.45 10.65 7.34
C GLN A 77 4.59 9.27 8.00
N LEU A 78 4.11 8.21 7.36
CA LEU A 78 4.24 6.84 7.87
C LEU A 78 5.70 6.39 7.87
N VAL A 79 6.45 6.69 6.82
CA VAL A 79 7.89 6.43 6.74
C VAL A 79 8.66 7.17 7.83
N SER A 80 8.33 8.43 8.09
CA SER A 80 9.06 9.23 9.08
C SER A 80 8.70 8.92 10.53
N SER A 81 7.46 8.50 10.81
CA SER A 81 6.93 8.45 12.18
C SER A 81 6.55 7.06 12.68
N VAL A 82 6.24 6.11 11.79
CA VAL A 82 5.68 4.79 12.15
C VAL A 82 6.60 3.64 11.75
N LEU A 83 7.24 3.74 10.58
CA LEU A 83 8.14 2.73 10.04
C LEU A 83 9.60 2.76 10.53
N PRO A 84 10.13 3.78 11.26
CA PRO A 84 11.49 3.71 11.77
C PRO A 84 11.72 2.48 12.67
N ASP A 85 12.88 1.86 12.54
CA ASP A 85 13.30 0.77 13.42
C ASP A 85 13.47 1.30 14.86
N ALA A 86 12.68 0.76 15.78
CA ALA A 86 12.70 1.14 17.18
C ALA A 86 13.64 0.26 18.02
N ALA A 87 14.26 -0.78 17.44
CA ALA A 87 15.17 -1.68 18.14
C ALA A 87 16.32 -0.97 18.89
N PRO A 88 16.97 0.10 18.36
CA PRO A 88 18.00 0.83 19.09
C PRO A 88 17.51 1.50 20.39
N PHE A 89 16.20 1.71 20.50
CA PHE A 89 15.55 2.33 21.66
C PHE A 89 14.79 1.30 22.53
N GLY A 90 15.06 0.00 22.34
CA GLY A 90 14.38 -1.09 23.06
C GLY A 90 12.97 -1.41 22.55
N GLY A 91 12.57 -0.85 21.41
CA GLY A 91 11.30 -1.14 20.74
C GLY A 91 11.38 -2.31 19.76
N PRO A 92 10.31 -2.56 18.99
CA PRO A 92 10.28 -3.63 18.01
C PRO A 92 11.25 -3.37 16.86
N ARG A 93 11.85 -4.45 16.36
CA ARG A 93 12.59 -4.42 15.10
C ARG A 93 11.61 -4.46 13.93
N LEU A 94 11.60 -3.42 13.11
CA LEU A 94 10.72 -3.30 11.96
C LEU A 94 11.52 -3.16 10.67
N THR A 95 11.14 -3.91 9.64
CA THR A 95 11.67 -3.79 8.29
C THR A 95 10.53 -3.90 7.29
N PHE A 96 10.56 -3.07 6.26
CA PHE A 96 9.46 -2.93 5.32
C PHE A 96 10.00 -2.86 3.90
N ALA A 97 9.51 -3.74 3.03
CA ALA A 97 9.91 -3.82 1.63
C ALA A 97 8.66 -3.96 0.77
N ASN A 98 8.46 -3.03 -0.17
CA ASN A 98 7.46 -3.15 -1.22
C ASN A 98 8.12 -2.82 -2.56
N SER A 99 7.69 -3.52 -3.59
CA SER A 99 8.17 -3.33 -4.95
C SER A 99 7.03 -3.56 -5.94
N VAL A 100 7.08 -2.82 -7.03
CA VAL A 100 6.24 -3.03 -8.21
C VAL A 100 7.19 -3.33 -9.36
N TRP A 101 6.91 -4.42 -10.07
CA TRP A 101 7.64 -4.78 -11.26
C TRP A 101 6.73 -4.60 -12.47
N VAL A 102 7.27 -4.04 -13.53
CA VAL A 102 6.56 -3.82 -14.80
C VAL A 102 7.34 -4.46 -15.94
N GLU A 103 6.63 -4.82 -17.00
CA GLU A 103 7.24 -5.34 -18.23
C GLU A 103 8.15 -4.27 -18.86
N GLU A 104 9.25 -4.69 -19.47
CA GLU A 104 10.31 -3.78 -19.95
C GLU A 104 9.85 -2.82 -21.05
N ILE A 105 8.79 -3.18 -21.76
CA ILE A 105 8.20 -2.36 -22.81
C ILE A 105 7.37 -1.17 -22.28
N VAL A 106 7.19 -1.05 -20.95
CA VAL A 106 6.36 -0.03 -20.31
C VAL A 106 7.22 1.14 -19.82
N THR A 107 7.00 2.33 -20.39
CA THR A 107 7.60 3.58 -19.90
C THR A 107 7.01 3.97 -18.53
N THR A 108 7.86 4.28 -17.56
CA THR A 108 7.44 4.64 -16.19
C THR A 108 7.87 6.05 -15.81
N ASP A 109 6.92 6.91 -15.43
CA ASP A 109 7.19 8.30 -14.99
C ASP A 109 7.03 8.51 -13.47
N TYR A 110 6.88 7.43 -12.68
CA TYR A 110 6.59 7.55 -11.25
C TYR A 110 7.84 7.43 -10.35
N MET A 111 7.91 8.29 -9.33
CA MET A 111 9.01 8.41 -8.35
C MET A 111 8.99 7.30 -7.29
N ALA A 112 8.98 6.04 -7.72
CA ALA A 112 9.26 4.88 -6.88
C ALA A 112 10.39 4.06 -7.52
N THR A 113 11.13 3.26 -6.74
CA THR A 113 12.07 2.28 -7.31
C THR A 113 11.26 1.18 -8.00
N ILE A 114 10.95 1.40 -9.28
CA ILE A 114 10.33 0.42 -10.16
C ILE A 114 11.47 -0.30 -10.87
N ALA A 115 11.50 -1.62 -10.73
CA ALA A 115 12.43 -2.45 -11.49
C ALA A 115 11.70 -2.99 -12.73
N SER A 116 12.26 -2.68 -13.90
CA SER A 116 11.86 -3.32 -15.16
C SER A 116 12.32 -4.78 -15.15
N HIS A 117 11.47 -5.68 -15.61
CA HIS A 117 11.80 -7.09 -15.68
C HIS A 117 11.15 -7.76 -16.89
N ASP A 118 11.94 -8.45 -17.71
CA ASP A 118 11.42 -9.29 -18.80
C ASP A 118 10.68 -10.49 -18.18
N PHE A 119 9.36 -10.53 -18.33
CA PHE A 119 8.56 -11.68 -17.89
C PHE A 119 8.30 -12.69 -19.01
N ILE A 120 8.63 -12.35 -20.26
CA ILE A 120 8.29 -13.11 -21.47
C ILE A 120 9.39 -14.12 -21.81
N ASN A 121 10.66 -13.75 -21.73
CA ASN A 121 11.79 -14.59 -22.19
C ASN A 121 12.60 -15.24 -21.06
N LYS A 122 12.01 -15.42 -19.88
CA LYS A 122 12.66 -16.07 -18.73
C LYS A 122 12.77 -17.58 -18.83
#